data_AF-A0A1F6C213-F1
#
_entry.id   AF-A0A1F6C213-F1
#
_cell.length_a   1.000
_cell.length_b   1.000
_cell.length_c   1.000
_cell.angle_alpha   90.00
_cell.angle_beta   90.00
_cell.angle_gamma   90.00
#
_symmetry.space_group_name_H-M   'P 1'
#
loop_
_entity.id
_entity.type
_entity.pdbx_description
1 polymer ?
#
loop_
_entity_poly.entity_id
_entity_poly.type
_entity_poly.pdbx_seq_one_letter_code
_entity_poly.pdbx_strand_id
1 'polypeptide(L)'
;MNCGTYQSLILDYLEGALPPEGARHLEAHVAGCPACQMELMLAQKIEGALAGRRLRMPPENFTARVLAAVAGERVIAGTFWSQMLPPMAYAASILALILGLSRYLPYLSNLYEAWSDRLETLALILGLRGVEPEEEPGRMDALLQSLQEIAASASAYLSVYREEISWLYTAHASTVHLTLAALALVWMVYDYRQGARE
;
A
#
# COMPACT_ATOMS: atom_id res chain seq x y z
N MET A 1 -22.23 -1.64 -1.42
CA MET A 1 -21.87 -0.64 -0.40
C MET A 1 -20.81 -1.23 0.52
N ASN A 2 -19.81 -0.45 0.91
CA ASN A 2 -18.74 -0.90 1.80
C ASN A 2 -19.12 -0.63 3.28
N CYS A 3 -18.40 -1.24 4.22
CA CYS A 3 -18.67 -1.09 5.65
C CYS A 3 -18.54 0.37 6.12
N GLY A 4 -17.61 1.14 5.55
CA GLY A 4 -17.39 2.54 5.94
C GLY A 4 -18.63 3.42 5.74
N THR A 5 -19.34 3.23 4.63
CA THR A 5 -20.60 3.96 4.38
C THR A 5 -21.67 3.62 5.42
N TYR A 6 -21.82 2.36 5.80
CA TYR A 6 -22.83 1.97 6.78
C TYR A 6 -22.45 2.39 8.21
N GLN A 7 -21.16 2.34 8.55
CA GLN A 7 -20.66 2.82 9.85
C GLN A 7 -21.01 4.29 10.09
N SER A 8 -20.89 5.15 9.07
CA SER A 8 -21.30 6.55 9.20
C SER A 8 -22.80 6.76 9.42
N LEU A 9 -23.65 5.80 9.02
CA LEU A 9 -25.11 5.91 9.15
C LEU A 9 -25.64 5.34 10.48
N ILE A 10 -24.80 4.70 11.28
CA ILE A 10 -25.23 4.09 12.56
C ILE A 10 -25.74 5.15 13.54
N LEU A 11 -25.08 6.31 13.62
CA LEU A 11 -25.51 7.39 14.52
C LEU A 11 -26.86 7.97 14.07
N ASP A 12 -27.01 8.27 12.78
CA ASP A 12 -28.28 8.76 12.22
C ASP A 12 -29.43 7.75 12.40
N TYR A 13 -29.12 6.45 12.37
CA TYR A 13 -30.09 5.40 12.65
C TYR A 13 -30.54 5.41 14.11
N LEU A 14 -29.61 5.53 15.07
CA LEU A 14 -29.95 5.59 16.50
C LEU A 14 -30.71 6.87 16.87
N GLU A 15 -30.37 7.99 16.23
CA GLU A 15 -31.07 9.27 16.42
C GLU A 15 -32.43 9.34 15.71
N GLY A 16 -32.78 8.32 14.92
CA GLY A 16 -34.02 8.31 14.12
C GLY A 16 -34.02 9.33 12.97
N ALA A 17 -32.85 9.84 12.59
CA ALA A 17 -32.65 10.80 11.51
C ALA A 17 -32.56 10.12 10.12
N LEU A 18 -32.34 8.81 10.08
CA LEU A 18 -32.20 8.06 8.84
C LEU A 18 -33.57 7.80 8.16
N PRO A 19 -33.71 8.03 6.85
CA PRO A 19 -34.96 7.75 6.14
C PRO A 19 -35.30 6.24 6.16
N PRO A 20 -36.58 5.85 6.04
CA PRO A 20 -37.02 4.46 6.20
C PRO A 20 -36.33 3.46 5.26
N GLU A 21 -35.98 3.91 4.05
CA GLU A 21 -35.26 3.09 3.08
C GLU A 21 -33.79 2.86 3.51
N GLY A 22 -33.13 3.92 4.00
CA GLY A 22 -31.77 3.83 4.55
C GLY A 22 -31.68 2.93 5.77
N ALA A 23 -32.68 2.99 6.67
CA ALA A 23 -32.77 2.11 7.83
C ALA A 23 -32.85 0.63 7.43
N ARG A 24 -33.70 0.28 6.46
CA ARG A 24 -33.80 -1.11 5.95
C ARG A 24 -32.49 -1.59 5.33
N HIS A 25 -31.80 -0.73 4.58
CA HIS A 25 -30.50 -1.09 3.99
C HIS A 25 -29.43 -1.32 5.05
N LEU A 26 -29.37 -0.48 6.07
CA LEU A 26 -28.45 -0.65 7.20
C LEU A 26 -28.75 -1.94 7.96
N GLU A 27 -30.02 -2.22 8.28
CA GLU A 27 -30.46 -3.43 8.97
C GLU A 27 -30.10 -4.70 8.18
N ALA A 28 -30.34 -4.70 6.86
CA ALA A 28 -29.96 -5.79 5.98
C ALA A 28 -28.44 -6.02 5.96
N HIS A 29 -27.64 -4.95 5.96
CA HIS A 29 -26.19 -5.06 5.99
C HIS A 29 -25.66 -5.56 7.34
N VAL A 30 -26.18 -5.01 8.44
CA VAL A 30 -25.80 -5.40 9.81
C VAL A 30 -26.13 -6.88 10.06
N ALA A 31 -27.24 -7.39 9.52
CA ALA A 31 -27.58 -8.81 9.60
C ALA A 31 -26.53 -9.74 8.93
N GLY A 32 -25.80 -9.24 7.93
CA GLY A 32 -24.79 -10.00 7.19
C GLY A 32 -23.33 -9.66 7.54
N CYS A 33 -23.08 -8.63 8.36
CA CYS A 33 -21.73 -8.12 8.61
C CYS A 33 -21.42 -8.06 10.13
N PRO A 34 -20.57 -8.97 10.65
CA PRO A 34 -20.20 -9.00 12.07
C PRO A 34 -19.53 -7.71 12.57
N ALA A 35 -18.75 -7.03 11.70
CA ALA A 35 -18.10 -5.78 12.05
C ALA A 35 -19.13 -4.66 12.31
N CYS A 36 -20.08 -4.47 11.38
CA CYS A 36 -21.13 -3.46 11.54
C CYS A 36 -22.12 -3.83 12.66
N GLN A 37 -22.33 -5.12 12.94
CA GLN A 37 -23.10 -5.56 14.10
C GLN A 37 -22.44 -5.18 15.43
N MET A 38 -21.12 -5.37 15.54
CA MET A 38 -20.36 -4.96 16.72
C MET A 38 -20.42 -3.44 16.94
N GLU A 39 -20.24 -2.66 15.87
CA GLU A 39 -20.32 -1.20 15.92
C GLU A 39 -21.71 -0.71 16.36
N LEU A 40 -22.79 -1.28 15.79
CA LEU A 40 -24.15 -0.94 16.18
C LEU A 40 -24.40 -1.26 17.66
N MET A 41 -23.98 -2.45 18.12
CA MET A 41 -24.10 -2.82 19.53
C MET A 41 -23.32 -1.89 20.47
N LEU A 42 -22.11 -1.48 20.08
CA LEU A 42 -21.29 -0.56 20.85
C LEU A 42 -21.97 0.82 20.96
N ALA A 43 -22.45 1.33 19.83
CA ALA A 43 -23.16 2.61 19.77
C ALA A 43 -24.45 2.59 20.64
N GLN A 44 -25.25 1.52 20.56
CA GLN A 44 -26.43 1.33 21.42
C GLN A 44 -26.08 1.27 22.92
N LYS A 45 -24.96 0.64 23.29
CA LYS A 45 -24.50 0.62 24.69
C LYS A 45 -24.11 2.01 25.18
N ILE A 46 -23.43 2.79 24.34
CA ILE A 46 -23.05 4.17 24.68
C ILE A 46 -24.30 5.02 24.84
N GLU A 47 -25.23 4.95 23.89
CA GLU A 47 -26.50 5.67 23.95
C GLU A 47 -27.28 5.29 25.20
N GLY A 48 -27.41 4.00 25.51
CA GLY A 48 -28.06 3.52 26.73
C GLY A 48 -27.38 3.96 28.03
N ALA A 49 -26.05 4.10 28.04
CA ALA A 49 -25.29 4.60 29.20
C ALA A 49 -25.45 6.12 29.40
N LEU A 50 -25.76 6.84 28.31
CA LEU A 50 -26.05 8.27 28.32
C LEU A 50 -27.54 8.55 28.55
N ALA A 51 -28.42 7.62 28.16
CA ALA A 51 -29.86 7.72 28.33
C ALA A 51 -30.21 7.90 29.82
N GLY A 52 -30.98 8.94 30.12
CA GLY A 52 -31.37 9.27 31.50
C GLY A 52 -30.36 10.10 32.28
N ARG A 53 -29.18 10.40 31.74
CA ARG A 53 -28.33 11.46 32.31
C ARG A 53 -28.97 12.81 32.02
N ARG A 54 -29.29 13.56 33.08
CA ARG A 54 -29.66 14.97 32.93
C ARG A 54 -28.42 15.75 32.48
N LEU A 55 -28.35 16.04 31.19
CA LEU A 55 -27.40 17.01 30.68
C LEU A 55 -27.70 18.35 31.36
N ARG A 56 -26.74 18.84 32.14
CA ARG A 56 -26.87 20.13 32.79
C ARG A 56 -26.70 21.19 31.73
N MET A 57 -27.70 22.06 31.57
CA MET A 57 -27.59 23.18 30.64
C MET A 57 -26.36 24.02 31.05
N PRO A 58 -25.46 24.33 30.11
CA PRO A 58 -24.31 25.17 30.41
C PRO A 58 -24.78 26.53 30.94
N PRO A 59 -24.04 27.17 31.86
CA PRO A 59 -24.38 28.50 32.34
C PRO A 59 -24.39 29.51 31.19
N GLU A 60 -25.15 30.60 31.30
CA GLU A 60 -25.32 31.61 30.24
C GLU A 60 -23.99 32.22 29.75
N ASN A 61 -22.96 32.23 30.60
CA ASN A 61 -21.63 32.72 30.27
C ASN A 61 -20.66 31.63 29.79
N PHE A 62 -21.11 30.40 29.57
CA PHE A 62 -20.25 29.28 29.16
C PHE A 62 -19.50 29.59 27.86
N THR A 63 -20.20 30.03 26.83
CA THR A 63 -19.61 30.40 25.54
C THR A 63 -18.57 31.50 25.70
N ALA A 64 -18.88 32.55 26.45
CA ALA A 64 -17.95 33.64 26.72
C ALA A 64 -16.70 33.16 27.47
N ARG A 65 -16.86 32.26 28.45
CA ARG A 65 -15.74 31.67 29.21
C ARG A 65 -14.87 30.76 28.35
N VAL A 66 -15.47 29.92 27.50
CA VAL A 66 -14.72 29.04 26.58
C VAL A 66 -13.96 29.89 25.56
N LEU A 67 -14.60 30.89 24.95
CA LEU A 67 -13.93 31.78 23.99
C LEU A 67 -12.80 32.59 24.65
N ALA A 68 -12.99 33.08 25.87
CA ALA A 68 -11.93 33.76 26.62
C ALA A 68 -10.77 32.82 26.97
N ALA A 69 -11.05 31.56 27.31
CA ALA A 69 -10.03 30.55 27.57
C ALA A 69 -9.23 30.21 26.30
N VAL A 70 -9.92 29.97 25.18
CA VAL A 70 -9.29 29.68 23.87
C VAL A 70 -8.51 30.89 23.34
N ALA A 71 -8.99 32.12 23.55
CA ALA A 71 -8.25 33.33 23.18
C ALA A 71 -7.00 33.55 24.06
N GLY A 72 -7.02 33.06 25.30
CA GLY A 72 -5.88 33.08 26.23
C GLY A 72 -4.87 31.96 25.98
N GLU A 73 -5.31 30.82 25.47
CA GLU A 73 -4.46 29.84 24.79
C GLU A 73 -3.95 30.46 23.50
N ARG A 74 -2.86 31.22 23.63
CA ARG A 74 -1.97 31.45 22.51
C ARG A 74 -1.69 30.08 21.94
N VAL A 75 -2.23 29.80 20.75
CA VAL A 75 -1.67 28.80 19.85
C VAL A 75 -0.18 29.00 20.01
N ILE A 76 0.52 28.01 20.57
CA ILE A 76 1.97 27.99 20.53
C ILE A 76 2.22 27.97 19.04
N ALA A 77 2.34 29.17 18.46
CA ALA A 77 2.57 29.36 17.05
C ALA A 77 3.87 28.61 16.89
N GLY A 78 3.75 27.40 16.30
CA GLY A 78 4.89 26.55 16.06
C GLY A 78 5.93 27.48 15.49
N THR A 79 7.05 27.62 16.20
CA THR A 79 8.11 28.54 15.82
C THR A 79 8.31 28.34 14.32
N PHE A 80 8.44 29.40 13.54
CA PHE A 80 8.58 29.33 12.08
C PHE A 80 9.47 28.14 11.60
N TRP A 81 10.49 27.82 12.40
CA TRP A 81 11.32 26.61 12.32
C TRP A 81 10.58 25.26 12.34
N SER A 82 9.59 25.01 13.20
CA SER A 82 8.81 23.75 13.22
C SER A 82 7.94 23.55 11.99
N GLN A 83 7.51 24.62 11.31
CA GLN A 83 6.80 24.54 10.03
C GLN A 83 7.77 24.37 8.83
N MET A 84 9.01 24.85 8.95
CA MET A 84 10.00 24.82 7.85
C MET A 84 10.92 23.58 7.87
N LEU A 85 11.05 22.89 9.02
CA LEU A 85 11.87 21.67 9.16
C LEU A 85 11.39 20.46 8.32
N PRO A 86 10.09 20.13 8.23
CA PRO A 86 9.63 18.98 7.45
C PRO A 86 9.98 19.03 5.94
N PRO A 87 9.75 20.13 5.21
CA PRO A 87 10.06 20.16 3.78
C PRO A 87 11.57 20.11 3.49
N MET A 88 12.40 20.69 4.37
CA MET A 88 13.86 20.62 4.23
C MET A 88 14.39 19.20 4.47
N ALA A 89 13.84 18.47 5.44
CA ALA A 89 14.19 17.07 5.68
C ALA A 89 13.80 16.17 4.49
N TYR A 90 12.62 16.39 3.90
CA TYR A 90 12.20 15.70 2.68
C TYR A 90 13.14 16.01 1.50
N ALA A 91 13.45 17.28 1.24
CA ALA A 91 14.35 17.66 0.16
C ALA A 91 15.75 17.06 0.32
N ALA A 92 16.29 17.04 1.55
CA ALA A 92 17.58 16.42 1.86
C ALA A 92 17.56 14.89 1.63
N SER A 93 16.49 14.21 2.03
CA SER A 93 16.35 12.75 1.81
C SER A 93 16.27 12.38 0.32
N ILE A 94 15.53 13.15 -0.48
CA ILE A 94 15.42 12.92 -1.93
C ILE A 94 16.78 13.16 -2.60
N LEU A 95 17.47 14.23 -2.22
CA LEU A 95 18.80 14.52 -2.76
C LEU A 95 19.82 13.43 -2.39
N ALA A 96 19.78 12.93 -1.15
CA ALA A 96 20.63 11.82 -0.71
C ALA A 96 20.33 10.52 -1.48
N LEU A 97 19.05 10.23 -1.77
CA LEU A 97 18.66 9.09 -2.60
C LEU A 97 19.16 9.23 -4.04
N ILE A 98 19.00 10.40 -4.67
CA ILE A 98 19.47 10.65 -6.03
C ILE A 98 21.00 10.50 -6.11
N LEU A 99 21.73 11.07 -5.15
CA LEU A 99 23.19 10.96 -5.08
C LEU A 99 23.68 9.54 -4.75
N GLY A 100 22.94 8.82 -3.92
CA GLY A 100 23.23 7.40 -3.63
C GLY A 100 22.99 6.52 -4.86
N LEU A 101 21.87 6.73 -5.55
CA LEU A 101 21.50 5.98 -6.75
C LEU A 101 22.44 6.28 -7.92
N SER A 102 22.86 7.54 -8.09
CA SER A 102 23.79 7.92 -9.17
C SER A 102 25.15 7.24 -9.03
N ARG A 103 25.61 6.98 -7.80
CA ARG A 103 26.82 6.20 -7.53
C ARG A 103 26.65 4.70 -7.83
N TYR A 104 25.41 4.20 -7.74
CA TYR A 104 25.08 2.79 -8.02
C TYR A 104 24.78 2.49 -9.49
N LEU A 105 24.40 3.50 -10.30
CA LEU A 105 24.16 3.35 -11.73
C LEU A 105 25.26 2.61 -12.50
N PRO A 106 26.57 2.95 -12.36
CA PRO A 106 27.62 2.22 -13.07
C PRO A 106 27.79 0.76 -12.61
N TYR A 107 27.38 0.44 -11.38
CA TYR A 107 27.39 -0.95 -10.91
C TYR A 107 26.22 -1.75 -11.53
N LEU A 108 25.05 -1.11 -11.66
CA LEU A 108 23.89 -1.71 -12.32
C LEU A 108 24.11 -1.93 -13.82
N SER A 109 24.80 -1.01 -14.52
CA SER A 109 25.16 -1.22 -15.93
C SER A 109 26.10 -2.42 -16.11
N ASN A 110 27.10 -2.56 -15.24
CA ASN A 110 28.02 -3.70 -15.29
C ASN A 110 27.33 -5.03 -14.97
N LEU A 111 26.37 -5.01 -14.02
CA LEU A 111 25.52 -6.16 -13.73
C LEU A 111 24.62 -6.51 -14.90
N TYR A 112 24.06 -5.51 -15.58
CA TYR A 112 23.22 -5.72 -16.76
C TYR A 112 24.01 -6.37 -17.89
N GLU A 113 25.21 -5.88 -18.21
CA GLU A 113 26.09 -6.49 -19.22
C GLU A 113 26.48 -7.93 -18.84
N ALA A 114 26.86 -8.17 -17.59
CA ALA A 114 27.19 -9.51 -17.11
C ALA A 114 25.99 -10.47 -17.16
N TRP A 115 24.77 -9.97 -16.93
CA TRP A 115 23.55 -10.75 -17.04
C TRP A 115 23.13 -10.97 -18.50
N SER A 116 23.26 -9.99 -19.38
CA SER A 116 22.93 -10.14 -20.80
C SER A 116 23.82 -11.20 -21.47
N ASP A 117 25.12 -11.22 -21.16
CA ASP A 117 26.04 -12.22 -21.68
C ASP A 117 25.68 -13.64 -21.20
N ARG A 118 25.26 -13.77 -19.94
CA ARG A 118 24.81 -15.05 -19.38
C ARG A 118 23.48 -15.50 -19.96
N LEU A 119 22.54 -14.58 -20.17
CA LEU A 119 21.27 -14.88 -20.83
C LEU A 119 21.49 -15.29 -22.29
N GLU A 120 22.42 -14.66 -22.99
CA GLU A 120 22.78 -15.03 -24.35
C GLU A 120 23.47 -16.42 -24.40
N THR A 121 24.33 -16.71 -23.42
CA THR A 121 24.96 -18.02 -23.27
C THR A 121 23.93 -19.10 -22.93
N LEU A 122 22.97 -18.80 -22.05
CA LEU A 122 21.86 -19.71 -21.73
C LEU A 122 20.95 -19.92 -22.94
N ALA A 123 20.63 -18.86 -23.68
CA ALA A 123 19.88 -18.96 -24.92
C ALA A 123 20.60 -19.82 -25.96
N LEU A 124 21.93 -19.74 -26.06
CA LEU A 124 22.75 -20.63 -26.89
C LEU A 124 22.67 -22.09 -26.44
N ILE A 125 22.86 -22.35 -25.14
CA ILE A 125 22.83 -23.72 -24.58
C ILE A 125 21.44 -24.35 -24.76
N LEU A 126 20.38 -23.56 -24.63
CA LEU A 126 18.99 -23.99 -24.83
C LEU A 126 18.56 -24.00 -26.31
N GLY A 127 19.46 -23.65 -27.25
CA GLY A 127 19.17 -23.67 -28.68
C GLY A 127 18.20 -22.57 -29.17
N LEU A 128 18.07 -21.48 -28.42
CA LEU A 128 17.14 -20.36 -28.68
C LEU A 128 17.73 -19.27 -29.59
N ARG A 129 19.00 -19.36 -30.01
CA ARG A 129 19.64 -18.34 -30.87
C ARG A 129 19.29 -18.60 -32.34
N GLY A 130 18.58 -17.66 -32.97
CA GLY A 130 18.24 -17.71 -34.40
C GLY A 130 16.75 -17.90 -34.72
N VAL A 131 15.86 -17.82 -33.73
CA VAL A 131 14.42 -17.86 -33.97
C VAL A 131 13.95 -16.46 -34.37
N GLU A 132 13.95 -16.17 -35.66
CA GLU A 132 13.14 -15.07 -36.19
C GLU A 132 11.67 -15.33 -35.80
N PRO A 133 10.91 -14.31 -35.37
CA PRO A 133 9.55 -14.46 -34.86
C PRO A 133 8.54 -14.72 -35.99
N GLU A 134 8.78 -15.73 -36.84
CA GLU A 134 7.79 -16.20 -37.81
C GLU A 134 6.95 -17.34 -37.19
N GLU A 135 5.77 -16.94 -36.71
CA GLU A 135 4.45 -17.61 -36.85
C GLU A 135 4.32 -19.15 -36.76
N GLU A 136 4.99 -19.84 -35.83
CA GLU A 136 4.49 -21.17 -35.40
C GLU A 136 3.58 -21.05 -34.16
N PRO A 137 2.24 -21.11 -34.31
CA PRO A 137 1.32 -21.10 -33.19
C PRO A 137 1.55 -22.34 -32.30
N GLY A 138 1.82 -22.10 -31.01
CA GLY A 138 2.10 -23.12 -29.99
C GLY A 138 3.55 -23.13 -29.48
N ARG A 139 4.48 -22.47 -30.17
CA ARG A 139 5.90 -22.41 -29.73
C ARG A 139 6.13 -21.43 -28.58
N MET A 140 5.34 -20.36 -28.52
CA MET A 140 5.33 -19.43 -27.38
C MET A 140 4.86 -20.13 -26.10
N ASP A 141 3.88 -21.03 -26.21
CA ASP A 141 3.39 -21.81 -25.07
C ASP A 141 4.47 -22.77 -24.55
N ALA A 142 5.22 -23.44 -25.45
CA ALA A 142 6.34 -24.28 -25.07
C ALA A 142 7.49 -23.49 -24.40
N LEU A 143 7.73 -22.25 -24.85
CA LEU A 143 8.71 -21.35 -24.25
C LEU A 143 8.26 -20.88 -22.85
N LEU A 144 6.98 -20.49 -22.72
CA LEU A 144 6.38 -20.12 -21.44
C LEU A 144 6.41 -21.28 -20.45
N GLN A 145 6.13 -22.50 -20.90
CA GLN A 145 6.19 -23.70 -20.07
C GLN A 145 7.63 -23.99 -19.60
N SER A 146 8.61 -23.86 -20.49
CA SER A 146 10.03 -24.02 -20.14
C SER A 146 10.49 -22.95 -19.13
N LEU A 147 10.05 -21.70 -19.30
CA LEU A 147 10.32 -20.62 -18.34
C LEU A 147 9.65 -20.85 -16.99
N GLN A 148 8.43 -21.39 -16.96
CA GLN A 148 7.73 -21.75 -15.72
C GLN A 148 8.46 -22.87 -14.97
N GLU A 149 8.98 -23.88 -15.66
CA GLU A 149 9.78 -24.96 -15.04
C GLU A 149 11.11 -24.44 -14.46
N ILE A 150 11.77 -23.52 -15.18
CA ILE A 150 12.98 -22.86 -14.68
C ILE A 150 12.67 -21.97 -13.46
N ALA A 151 11.56 -21.23 -13.48
CA ALA A 151 11.13 -20.43 -12.33
C ALA A 151 10.77 -21.28 -11.11
N ALA A 152 10.09 -22.42 -11.32
CA ALA A 152 9.73 -23.35 -10.25
C ALA A 152 10.97 -24.00 -9.62
N SER A 153 11.93 -24.42 -10.44
CA SER A 153 13.20 -24.98 -9.95
C SER A 153 14.06 -23.93 -9.23
N ALA A 154 14.14 -22.70 -9.74
CA ALA A 154 14.80 -21.60 -9.05
C ALA A 154 14.13 -21.26 -7.70
N SER A 155 12.80 -21.27 -7.65
CA SER A 155 12.03 -21.07 -6.41
C SER A 155 12.31 -22.16 -5.37
N ALA A 156 12.33 -23.43 -5.79
CA ALA A 156 12.67 -24.54 -4.92
C ALA A 156 14.10 -24.42 -4.37
N TYR A 157 15.07 -24.02 -5.21
CA TYR A 157 16.46 -23.80 -4.79
C TYR A 157 16.56 -22.65 -3.77
N LEU A 158 15.90 -21.52 -4.04
CA LEU A 158 15.88 -20.37 -3.13
C LEU A 158 15.20 -20.67 -1.79
N SER A 159 14.25 -21.62 -1.76
CA SER A 159 13.60 -22.06 -0.52
C SER A 159 14.55 -22.79 0.44
N VAL A 160 15.58 -23.48 -0.08
CA VAL A 160 16.62 -24.14 0.73
C VAL A 160 17.50 -23.10 1.41
N TYR A 161 17.81 -22.00 0.72
CA TYR A 161 18.59 -20.89 1.25
C TYR A 161 17.76 -19.89 2.05
N ARG A 162 16.48 -20.17 2.33
CA ARG A 162 15.56 -19.20 2.95
C ARG A 162 16.05 -18.67 4.30
N GLU A 163 16.63 -19.53 5.15
CA GLU A 163 17.17 -19.11 6.44
C GLU A 163 18.49 -18.34 6.32
N GLU A 164 19.34 -18.68 5.34
CA GLU A 164 20.57 -17.93 5.03
C GLU A 164 20.28 -16.59 4.32
N ILE A 165 19.23 -16.53 3.50
CA ILE A 165 18.80 -15.29 2.86
C ILE A 165 18.10 -14.39 3.88
N SER A 166 17.40 -14.97 4.87
CA SER A 166 16.72 -14.21 5.93
C SER A 166 17.67 -13.28 6.70
N TRP A 167 18.88 -13.73 7.05
CA TRP A 167 19.83 -12.87 7.78
C TRP A 167 20.38 -11.74 6.89
N LEU A 168 20.66 -12.03 5.61
CA LEU A 168 21.02 -11.01 4.61
C LEU A 168 19.89 -10.00 4.41
N TYR A 169 18.63 -10.46 4.42
CA TYR A 169 17.44 -9.61 4.32
C TYR A 169 17.31 -8.67 5.51
N THR A 170 17.62 -9.13 6.73
CA THR A 170 17.63 -8.25 7.91
C THR A 170 18.80 -7.26 7.92
N ALA A 171 19.95 -7.63 7.33
CA ALA A 171 21.13 -6.77 7.26
C ALA A 171 21.06 -5.72 6.14
N HIS A 172 20.33 -6.01 5.06
CA HIS A 172 20.29 -5.20 3.83
C HIS A 172 18.85 -4.97 3.31
N ALA A 173 17.87 -4.94 4.21
CA ALA A 173 16.45 -4.83 3.88
C ALA A 173 16.13 -3.73 2.85
N SER A 174 16.75 -2.56 2.99
CA SER A 174 16.54 -1.43 2.08
C SER A 174 17.00 -1.71 0.64
N THR A 175 18.13 -2.37 0.44
CA THR A 175 18.68 -2.68 -0.89
C THR A 175 17.89 -3.80 -1.57
N VAL A 176 17.43 -4.81 -0.81
CA VAL A 176 16.65 -5.92 -1.37
C VAL A 176 15.23 -5.47 -1.73
N HIS A 177 14.62 -4.59 -0.94
CA HIS A 177 13.33 -3.98 -1.30
C HIS A 177 13.45 -3.09 -2.54
N LEU A 178 14.56 -2.38 -2.74
CA LEU A 178 14.79 -1.56 -3.93
C LEU A 178 14.99 -2.39 -5.20
N THR A 179 15.73 -3.51 -5.14
CA THR A 179 15.90 -4.41 -6.29
C THR A 179 14.61 -5.13 -6.65
N LEU A 180 13.83 -5.57 -5.66
CA LEU A 180 12.50 -6.14 -5.91
C LEU A 180 11.51 -5.11 -6.47
N ALA A 181 11.52 -3.88 -5.96
CA ALA A 181 10.71 -2.79 -6.51
C ALA A 181 11.11 -2.44 -7.96
N ALA A 182 12.41 -2.45 -8.27
CA ALA A 182 12.91 -2.24 -9.63
C ALA A 182 12.49 -3.38 -10.58
N LEU A 183 12.58 -4.64 -10.14
CA LEU A 183 12.12 -5.79 -10.92
C LEU A 183 10.61 -5.77 -11.14
N ALA A 184 9.83 -5.39 -10.12
CA ALA A 184 8.38 -5.21 -10.24
C ALA A 184 8.02 -4.10 -11.24
N LEU A 185 8.75 -2.98 -11.24
CA LEU A 185 8.59 -1.90 -12.22
C LEU A 185 8.93 -2.34 -13.65
N VAL A 186 10.02 -3.08 -13.83
CA VAL A 186 10.41 -3.62 -15.14
C VAL A 186 9.34 -4.58 -15.67
N TRP A 187 8.82 -5.45 -14.80
CA TRP A 187 7.74 -6.38 -15.16
C TRP A 187 6.45 -5.64 -15.52
N MET A 188 6.07 -4.61 -14.76
CA MET A 188 4.86 -3.81 -15.02
C MET A 188 4.96 -3.02 -16.33
N VAL A 189 6.14 -2.49 -16.68
CA VAL A 189 6.38 -1.79 -17.95
C VAL A 189 6.37 -2.77 -19.14
N TYR A 190 6.89 -3.98 -18.94
CA TYR A 190 6.84 -5.04 -19.94
C TYR A 190 5.38 -5.44 -20.24
N ASP A 191 4.59 -5.68 -19.19
CA ASP A 191 3.18 -6.07 -19.31
C ASP A 191 2.33 -4.98 -19.98
N TYR A 192 2.53 -3.71 -19.59
CA TYR A 192 1.87 -2.57 -20.23
C TYR A 192 2.20 -2.46 -21.74
N ARG A 193 3.44 -2.78 -22.14
CA ARG A 193 3.84 -2.77 -23.55
C ARG A 193 3.25 -3.92 -24.36
N GLN A 194 3.00 -5.07 -23.74
CA GLN A 194 2.35 -6.19 -24.41
C GLN A 194 0.86 -5.94 -24.59
N GLY A 195 0.17 -5.42 -23.57
CA GLY A 195 -1.25 -5.08 -23.65
C GLY A 195 -1.58 -3.91 -24.59
N ALA A 196 -0.60 -3.08 -24.97
CA ALA A 196 -0.79 -1.98 -25.93
C ALA A 196 -0.59 -2.39 -27.41
N ARG A 197 -0.29 -3.66 -27.68
CA ARG A 197 -0.06 -4.21 -29.03
C ARG A 197 -1.22 -5.06 -29.56
N GLU A 198 -2.24 -5.29 -28.74
CA GLU A 198 -3.54 -5.85 -29.13
C GLU A 198 -4.53 -4.72 -29.44
#